data_AF-A0A967BVS3-F1
#
_entry.id   AF-A0A967BVS3-F1
#
_cell.length_a   1.000
_cell.length_b   1.000
_cell.length_c   1.000
_cell.angle_alpha   90.00
_cell.angle_beta   90.00
_cell.angle_gamma   90.00
#
_symmetry.space_group_name_H-M   'P 1'
#
loop_
_entity.id
_entity.type
_entity.pdbx_description
1 polymer ?
#
loop_
_entity_poly.entity_id
_entity_poly.type
_entity_poly.pdbx_seq_one_letter_code
_entity_poly.pdbx_strand_id
1 'polypeptide(L)'
;MSMSDPLADMLTRIRNAAMAHFDTVDMPLSKLKLGVAKTLKQEGYIRDYQVLKDDVQGTLKIDLKYGPHNEKVITGIRRISKPGLRQYQKADRIPKVMSGLGVAILSTSHGIITDREARHRNVGGEVLCEVW
;
A
#
# COMPACT_ATOMS: atom_id res chain seq x y z
N MET A 1 9.08 -22.48 -2.97
CA MET A 1 7.96 -21.87 -2.23
C MET A 1 7.02 -21.23 -3.23
N SER A 2 5.72 -21.55 -3.23
CA SER A 2 4.75 -20.87 -4.09
C SER A 2 4.38 -19.51 -3.47
N MET A 3 4.34 -18.46 -4.28
CA MET A 3 3.92 -17.12 -3.85
C MET A 3 2.38 -17.07 -3.82
N SER A 4 1.79 -17.07 -2.62
CA SER A 4 0.33 -17.12 -2.43
C SER A 4 -0.35 -15.76 -2.27
N ASP A 5 0.35 -14.75 -1.70
CA ASP A 5 -0.15 -13.38 -1.60
C ASP A 5 0.92 -12.37 -2.10
N PRO A 6 0.87 -11.98 -3.38
CA PRO A 6 1.80 -11.00 -3.95
C PRO A 6 1.72 -9.61 -3.32
N LEU A 7 0.58 -9.22 -2.74
CA LEU A 7 0.45 -7.93 -2.06
C LEU A 7 1.12 -7.98 -0.68
N ALA A 8 0.94 -9.06 0.07
CA ALA A 8 1.65 -9.24 1.34
C ALA A 8 3.18 -9.24 1.16
N ASP A 9 3.68 -9.82 0.06
CA ASP A 9 5.10 -9.74 -0.32
C ASP A 9 5.56 -8.29 -0.55
N MET A 10 4.81 -7.51 -1.34
CA MET A 10 5.09 -6.07 -1.53
C MET A 10 5.18 -5.31 -0.20
N LEU A 11 4.18 -5.44 0.67
CA LEU A 11 4.14 -4.71 1.94
C LEU A 11 5.30 -5.13 2.85
N THR A 12 5.67 -6.41 2.85
CA THR A 12 6.79 -6.93 3.63
C THR A 12 8.12 -6.40 3.11
N ARG A 13 8.32 -6.35 1.79
CA ARG A 13 9.53 -5.77 1.18
C ARG A 13 9.68 -4.30 1.53
N ILE A 14 8.61 -3.51 1.44
CA ILE A 14 8.60 -2.09 1.83
C ILE A 14 8.97 -1.95 3.30
N ARG A 15 8.35 -2.72 4.19
CA ARG A 15 8.65 -2.70 5.63
C ARG A 15 10.12 -3.00 5.91
N ASN A 16 10.63 -4.08 5.32
CA ASN A 16 12.00 -4.53 5.59
C ASN A 16 13.04 -3.53 5.06
N ALA A 17 12.79 -2.95 3.88
CA ALA A 17 13.66 -1.92 3.32
C ALA A 17 13.61 -0.61 4.11
N ALA A 18 12.42 -0.19 4.56
CA ALA A 18 12.27 0.94 5.48
C ALA A 18 13.05 0.67 6.77
N MET A 19 12.98 -0.55 7.31
CA MET A 19 13.73 -0.95 8.51
C MET A 19 15.24 -0.89 8.31
N ALA A 20 15.72 -1.32 7.14
CA ALA A 20 17.13 -1.35 6.74
C ALA A 20 17.67 -0.01 6.20
N HIS A 21 16.84 1.04 6.14
CA HIS A 21 17.20 2.35 5.57
C HIS A 21 17.68 2.28 4.11
N PHE A 22 17.03 1.46 3.28
CA PHE A 22 17.29 1.43 1.85
C PHE A 22 16.52 2.52 1.11
N ASP A 23 17.15 3.16 0.13
CA ASP A 23 16.49 4.22 -0.64
C ASP A 23 15.39 3.69 -1.55
N THR A 24 15.54 2.47 -2.08
CA THR A 24 14.64 1.92 -3.09
C THR A 24 14.32 0.45 -2.88
N VAL A 25 13.15 0.01 -3.38
CA VAL A 25 12.70 -1.37 -3.35
C VAL A 25 12.14 -1.79 -4.69
N ASP A 26 12.65 -2.91 -5.21
CA ASP A 26 12.19 -3.48 -6.48
C ASP A 26 11.34 -4.74 -6.26
N MET A 27 10.30 -4.88 -7.07
CA MET A 27 9.41 -6.04 -7.05
C MET A 27 8.70 -6.26 -8.39
N PRO A 28 8.18 -7.47 -8.66
CA PRO A 28 7.34 -7.72 -9.82
C PRO A 28 6.14 -6.78 -9.91
N LEU A 29 5.93 -6.18 -11.10
CA LEU A 29 4.80 -5.30 -11.36
C LEU A 29 3.47 -6.09 -11.36
N SER A 30 2.43 -5.47 -10.79
CA SER A 30 1.05 -5.90 -11.01
C SER A 30 0.13 -4.68 -10.93
N LYS A 31 -1.05 -4.76 -11.54
CA LYS A 31 -2.04 -3.66 -11.49
C LYS A 31 -2.41 -3.30 -10.04
N LEU A 32 -2.55 -4.30 -9.18
CA LEU A 32 -2.86 -4.11 -7.76
C LEU A 32 -1.72 -3.38 -7.03
N LYS A 33 -0.48 -3.85 -7.18
CA LYS A 33 0.70 -3.22 -6.58
C LYS A 33 0.91 -1.78 -7.07
N LEU A 34 0.68 -1.54 -8.35
CA LEU A 34 0.76 -0.21 -8.96
C LEU A 34 -0.26 0.75 -8.35
N GLY A 35 -1.51 0.31 -8.18
CA GLY A 35 -2.54 1.14 -7.56
C GLY A 35 -2.23 1.44 -6.10
N VAL A 36 -1.72 0.47 -5.33
CA VAL A 36 -1.28 0.69 -3.95
C VAL A 36 -0.09 1.67 -3.89
N ALA A 37 0.92 1.51 -4.76
CA ALA A 37 2.05 2.43 -4.83
C ALA A 37 1.61 3.86 -5.18
N LYS A 38 0.65 4.01 -6.11
CA LYS A 38 0.05 5.30 -6.44
C LYS A 38 -0.59 5.96 -5.22
N THR A 39 -1.40 5.21 -4.47
CA THR A 39 -2.04 5.71 -3.24
C THR A 39 -1.00 6.09 -2.18
N LEU A 40 0.04 5.28 -1.98
CA LEU A 40 1.13 5.59 -1.06
C LEU A 40 1.86 6.90 -1.42
N LYS A 41 2.06 7.16 -2.72
CA LYS A 41 2.68 8.41 -3.21
C LYS A 41 1.75 9.60 -2.96
N GLN A 42 0.46 9.46 -3.25
CA GLN A 42 -0.54 10.52 -3.07
C GLN A 42 -0.66 10.95 -1.61
N GLU A 43 -0.61 10.00 -0.68
CA GLU A 43 -0.63 10.27 0.76
C GLU A 43 0.75 10.68 1.32
N GLY A 44 1.80 10.66 0.49
CA GLY A 44 3.13 11.16 0.84
C GLY A 44 3.98 10.21 1.70
N TYR A 45 3.62 8.93 1.77
CA TYR A 45 4.38 7.88 2.48
C TYR A 45 5.65 7.45 1.75
N ILE A 46 5.62 7.47 0.42
CA ILE A 46 6.78 7.19 -0.45
C ILE A 46 7.15 8.45 -1.23
N ARG A 47 8.41 8.53 -1.69
CA ARG A 47 8.87 9.67 -2.49
C ARG A 47 8.34 9.57 -3.91
N ASP A 48 8.57 8.42 -4.53
CA ASP A 48 8.10 8.14 -5.88
C ASP A 48 8.02 6.63 -6.14
N TYR A 49 7.47 6.25 -7.29
CA TYR A 49 7.57 4.91 -7.84
C TYR A 49 7.83 4.98 -9.35
N GLN A 50 8.53 4.00 -9.88
CA GLN A 50 8.85 3.88 -11.30
C GLN A 50 8.43 2.51 -11.81
N VAL A 51 7.93 2.48 -13.04
CA VAL A 51 7.61 1.22 -13.73
C VAL A 51 8.68 0.99 -14.79
N LEU A 52 9.56 0.04 -14.51
CA LEU A 52 10.61 -0.39 -15.42
C LEU A 52 10.03 -1.51 -16.28
N LYS A 53 9.91 -1.26 -17.58
CA LYS A 53 9.43 -2.25 -18.54
C LYS A 53 10.59 -3.11 -19.01
N ASP A 54 11.07 -3.97 -18.12
CA ASP A 54 11.95 -5.07 -18.49
C ASP A 54 11.17 -6.39 -18.45
N ASP A 55 11.26 -7.15 -19.54
CA ASP A 55 10.72 -8.50 -19.74
C ASP A 55 9.17 -8.64 -19.64
N VAL A 56 8.66 -9.88 -19.64
CA VAL A 56 7.23 -10.24 -19.81
C VAL A 56 6.24 -9.59 -18.80
N GLN A 57 6.64 -9.35 -17.54
CA GLN A 57 5.72 -8.80 -16.51
C GLN A 57 6.07 -7.38 -16.02
N GLY A 58 7.30 -6.90 -16.25
CA GLY A 58 7.79 -5.61 -15.74
C GLY A 58 8.14 -5.58 -14.25
N THR A 59 8.85 -4.52 -13.85
CA THR A 59 9.32 -4.28 -12.48
C THR A 59 8.75 -2.96 -11.94
N LEU A 60 8.26 -3.01 -10.70
CA LEU A 60 7.87 -1.83 -9.93
C LEU A 60 8.99 -1.49 -8.96
N LYS A 61 9.58 -0.31 -9.14
CA LYS A 61 10.57 0.29 -8.25
C LYS A 61 9.89 1.33 -7.39
N ILE A 62 10.11 1.31 -6.08
CA ILE A 62 9.54 2.25 -5.11
C ILE A 62 10.68 2.98 -4.42
N ASP A 63 10.66 4.31 -4.48
CA ASP A 63 11.58 5.19 -3.76
C ASP A 63 10.99 5.50 -2.38
N LEU A 64 11.67 5.05 -1.33
CA LEU A 64 11.25 5.30 0.05
C LEU A 64 11.51 6.76 0.43
N LYS A 65 10.74 7.24 1.41
CA LYS A 65 10.85 8.60 1.92
C LYS A 65 11.34 8.57 3.36
N TYR A 66 12.29 9.44 3.65
CA TYR A 66 12.85 9.64 4.98
C TYR A 66 12.74 11.12 5.38
N GLY A 67 12.63 11.37 6.68
CA GLY A 67 12.64 12.71 7.26
C GLY A 67 14.04 13.35 7.25
N PRO A 68 14.16 14.62 7.66
CA PRO A 68 15.42 15.37 7.66
C PRO A 68 16.50 14.74 8.56
N HIS A 69 16.09 14.02 9.62
CA HIS A 69 16.98 13.30 10.53
C HIS A 69 17.06 11.80 10.22
N ASN A 70 16.78 11.40 8.97
CA ASN A 70 16.73 9.99 8.54
C ASN A 70 15.63 9.16 9.25
N GLU A 71 14.58 9.84 9.70
CA GLU A 71 13.42 9.21 10.32
C GLU A 71 12.57 8.49 9.26
N LYS A 72 12.04 7.32 9.62
CA LYS A 72 11.19 6.53 8.71
C LYS A 72 9.81 7.18 8.63
N VAL A 73 9.38 7.56 7.42
CA VAL A 73 8.02 8.08 7.22
C VAL A 73 6.97 6.98 7.40
N ILE A 74 7.27 5.77 6.95
CA ILE A 74 6.43 4.59 7.20
C ILE A 74 6.92 3.93 8.49
N THR A 75 6.12 4.05 9.56
CA THR A 75 6.40 3.43 10.86
C THR A 75 5.80 2.03 10.95
N GLY A 76 4.69 1.80 10.25
CA GLY A 76 3.98 0.53 10.22
C GLY A 76 3.21 0.30 8.92
N ILE A 77 3.21 -0.94 8.46
CA ILE A 77 2.41 -1.36 7.31
C ILE A 77 1.86 -2.77 7.55
N ARG A 78 0.56 -2.94 7.37
CA ARG A 78 -0.15 -4.17 7.75
C ARG A 78 -1.14 -4.60 6.68
N ARG A 79 -1.05 -5.87 6.26
CA ARG A 79 -2.05 -6.53 5.42
C ARG A 79 -3.29 -6.89 6.25
N ILE A 80 -4.47 -6.42 5.84
CA ILE A 80 -5.74 -6.64 6.55
C ILE A 80 -6.52 -7.80 5.94
N SER A 81 -7.05 -7.64 4.72
CA SER A 81 -7.63 -8.76 3.99
C SER A 81 -6.55 -9.77 3.62
N LYS A 82 -6.79 -11.08 3.69
CA LYS A 82 -5.83 -12.12 3.30
C LYS A 82 -6.55 -13.20 2.50
N PRO A 83 -5.87 -14.01 1.67
CA PRO A 83 -6.54 -15.07 0.90
C PRO A 83 -7.45 -15.99 1.72
N GLY A 84 -7.05 -16.34 2.95
CA GLY A 84 -7.86 -17.17 3.86
C GLY A 84 -8.99 -16.44 4.59
N LEU A 85 -8.96 -15.10 4.66
CA LEU A 85 -10.03 -14.30 5.26
C LEU A 85 -10.07 -12.93 4.59
N ARG A 86 -11.04 -12.75 3.70
CA ARG A 86 -11.26 -11.49 2.99
C ARG A 86 -12.07 -10.54 3.86
N GLN A 87 -11.58 -9.31 3.98
CA GLN A 87 -12.18 -8.28 4.83
C GLN A 87 -12.83 -7.21 3.95
N TYR A 88 -14.16 -7.14 3.99
CA TYR A 88 -14.95 -6.16 3.23
C TYR A 88 -15.70 -5.24 4.19
N GLN A 89 -15.65 -3.94 3.95
CA GLN A 89 -16.33 -2.94 4.76
C GLN A 89 -17.26 -2.10 3.89
N LYS A 90 -18.45 -1.82 4.42
CA LYS A 90 -19.34 -0.77 3.89
C LYS A 90 -18.76 0.61 4.20
N ALA A 91 -19.14 1.61 3.42
CA ALA A 91 -18.59 2.98 3.50
C ALA A 91 -18.69 3.59 4.91
N ASP A 92 -19.81 3.37 5.59
CA ASP A 92 -20.13 3.81 6.95
C ASP A 92 -19.30 3.10 8.04
N ARG A 93 -18.76 1.91 7.72
CA ARG A 93 -18.02 1.05 8.66
C ARG A 93 -16.53 0.99 8.35
N ILE A 94 -16.01 1.83 7.46
CA ILE A 94 -14.58 1.85 7.14
C ILE A 94 -13.81 2.34 8.38
N PRO A 95 -12.96 1.48 8.99
CA PRO A 95 -12.23 1.84 10.20
C PRO A 95 -11.28 3.00 9.96
N LYS A 96 -11.05 3.83 10.99
CA LYS A 96 -10.03 4.87 10.97
C LYS A 96 -8.73 4.30 11.54
N VAL A 97 -7.64 4.38 10.80
CA VAL A 97 -6.32 3.91 11.26
C VAL A 97 -5.74 4.96 12.20
N MET A 98 -5.33 4.56 13.41
CA MET A 98 -4.78 5.46 14.44
C MET A 98 -5.60 6.75 14.63
N SER A 99 -6.92 6.62 14.77
CA SER A 99 -7.84 7.76 14.90
C SER A 99 -7.79 8.79 13.74
N GLY A 100 -7.31 8.37 12.57
CA GLY A 100 -7.21 9.20 11.36
C GLY A 100 -5.80 9.70 11.05
N LEU A 101 -4.80 9.37 11.87
CA LEU A 101 -3.39 9.67 11.60
C LEU A 101 -2.81 8.75 10.52
N GLY A 102 -3.23 7.49 10.50
CA GLY A 102 -2.87 6.55 9.45
C GLY A 102 -3.90 6.53 8.32
N VAL A 103 -3.61 5.72 7.30
CA VAL A 103 -4.48 5.54 6.13
C VAL A 103 -4.78 4.05 5.93
N ALA A 104 -6.04 3.73 5.65
CA ALA A 104 -6.38 2.41 5.10
C ALA A 104 -6.55 2.51 3.58
N ILE A 105 -6.03 1.54 2.87
CA ILE A 105 -6.13 1.43 1.41
C ILE A 105 -7.16 0.36 1.07
N LEU A 106 -8.15 0.71 0.25
CA LEU A 106 -9.27 -0.13 -0.10
C LEU A 106 -9.33 -0.38 -1.60
N SER A 107 -9.72 -1.60 -1.98
CA SER A 107 -10.15 -1.93 -3.34
C SER A 107 -11.64 -1.72 -3.45
N THR A 108 -12.07 -0.80 -4.31
CA THR A 108 -13.48 -0.45 -4.53
C THR A 108 -13.85 -0.57 -6.01
N SER A 109 -15.14 -0.41 -6.34
CA SER A 109 -15.60 -0.31 -7.73
C SER A 109 -15.01 0.88 -8.50
N HIS A 110 -14.50 1.90 -7.79
CA HIS A 110 -13.89 3.09 -8.37
C HIS A 110 -12.34 3.01 -8.37
N GLY A 111 -11.78 1.82 -8.12
CA GLY A 111 -10.35 1.57 -8.06
C GLY A 111 -9.80 1.49 -6.63
N ILE A 112 -8.47 1.59 -6.52
CA ILE A 112 -7.76 1.56 -5.24
C ILE A 112 -7.68 2.98 -4.69
N ILE A 113 -8.33 3.20 -3.55
CA ILE A 113 -8.50 4.52 -2.93
C ILE A 113 -8.29 4.44 -1.42
N THR A 114 -8.15 5.59 -0.76
CA THR A 114 -8.00 5.68 0.69
C THR A 114 -9.34 5.59 1.41
N ASP A 115 -9.30 5.31 2.71
CA ASP A 115 -10.48 5.31 3.57
C ASP A 115 -11.20 6.66 3.60
N ARG A 116 -10.45 7.76 3.53
CA ARG A 116 -11.01 9.11 3.46
C ARG A 116 -11.81 9.31 2.18
N GLU A 117 -11.23 8.96 1.04
CA GLU A 117 -11.87 9.07 -0.27
C GLU A 117 -13.08 8.13 -0.38
N ALA A 118 -12.96 6.92 0.15
CA ALA A 118 -14.05 5.94 0.18
C ALA A 118 -15.25 6.44 1.00
N ARG A 119 -15.01 7.06 2.17
CA ARG A 119 -16.08 7.71 2.96
C ARG A 119 -16.68 8.90 2.23
N HIS A 120 -15.86 9.76 1.61
CA HIS A 120 -16.34 10.92 0.87
C HIS A 120 -17.25 10.54 -0.30
N ARG A 121 -16.89 9.48 -1.03
CA ARG A 121 -17.69 8.95 -2.15
C ARG A 121 -18.84 8.03 -1.72
N ASN A 122 -18.95 7.72 -0.42
CA ASN A 122 -19.89 6.75 0.13
C ASN A 122 -19.80 5.35 -0.54
N VAL A 123 -18.58 4.88 -0.79
CA VAL A 123 -18.30 3.59 -1.44
C VAL A 123 -17.57 2.65 -0.47
N GLY A 124 -18.07 1.42 -0.35
CA GLY A 124 -17.40 0.34 0.39
C GLY A 124 -16.45 -0.50 -0.48
N GLY A 125 -15.71 -1.42 0.14
CA GLY A 125 -14.76 -2.26 -0.60
C GLY A 125 -13.99 -3.25 0.27
N GLU A 126 -13.03 -3.93 -0.35
CA GLU A 126 -12.08 -4.80 0.35
C GLU A 126 -11.00 -3.94 1.02
N VAL A 127 -10.80 -4.10 2.32
CA VAL A 127 -9.73 -3.41 3.05
C VAL A 127 -8.41 -4.14 2.80
N LEU A 128 -7.56 -3.56 1.96
CA LEU A 128 -6.33 -4.22 1.54
C LEU A 128 -5.27 -4.16 2.63
N CYS A 129 -4.90 -2.96 3.04
CA CYS A 129 -3.86 -2.73 4.03
C CYS A 129 -4.06 -1.42 4.76
N GLU A 130 -3.36 -1.31 5.87
CA GLU A 130 -3.25 -0.10 6.69
C GLU A 130 -1.79 0.31 6.73
N VAL A 131 -1.55 1.63 6.70
CA VAL A 131 -0.23 2.26 6.67
C VAL A 131 -0.25 3.42 7.67
N TRP A 132 0.83 3.56 8.44
CA TRP A 132 1.07 4.64 9.39
C TRP A 132 2.56 4.79 9.68
#